data_AF-X1S5K0-F1
#
_entry.id   AF-X1S5K0-F1
#
_cell.length_a   1.000
_cell.length_b   1.000
_cell.length_c   1.000
_cell.angle_alpha   90.00
_cell.angle_beta   90.00
_cell.angle_gamma   90.00
#
_symmetry.space_group_name_H-M   'P 1'
#
loop_
_entity.id
_entity.type
_entity.pdbx_description
1 polymer ?
#
loop_
_entity_poly.entity_id
_entity_poly.type
_entity_poly.pdbx_seq_one_letter_code
_entity_poly.pdbx_strand_id
1 'polypeptide(L)' 'MERRIGVYVCHCGANIAGTVDVEQVAEFAKGLPSVVIVRDYKFVCSDPGQDLIRNDIME' A
#
# COMPACT_ATOMS: atom_id res chain seq x y z
N MET A 1 -14.13 -18.46 -4.36
CA MET A 1 -12.95 -17.75 -4.89
C MET A 1 -12.16 -17.28 -3.67
N GLU A 2 -10.85 -17.54 -3.64
CA GLU A 2 -10.00 -17.09 -2.54
C GLU A 2 -9.79 -15.58 -2.64
N ARG A 3 -9.72 -14.88 -1.49
CA ARG A 3 -9.51 -13.42 -1.48
C ARG A 3 -8.09 -13.11 -1.96
N ARG A 4 -7.96 -12.05 -2.76
CA ARG A 4 -6.67 -11.46 -3.16
C ARG A 4 -6.68 -10.01 -2.73
N ILE A 5 -5.81 -9.64 -1.81
CA ILE A 5 -5.81 -8.33 -1.14
C ILE A 5 -4.56 -7.55 -1.56
N GLY A 6 -4.76 -6.31 -2.00
CA GLY A 6 -3.70 -5.31 -2.14
C GLY A 6 -3.68 -4.39 -0.92
N VAL A 7 -2.51 -4.17 -0.34
CA VAL A 7 -2.31 -3.24 0.78
C VAL A 7 -1.46 -2.06 0.32
N TYR A 8 -1.95 -0.84 0.58
CA TYR A 8 -1.31 0.40 0.15
C TYR A 8 -1.09 1.30 1.36
N VAL A 9 0.16 1.48 1.77
CA VAL A 9 0.52 2.27 2.95
C VAL A 9 0.94 3.68 2.51
N CYS A 10 0.18 4.70 2.94
CA CYS A 10 0.45 6.08 2.55
C CYS A 10 1.46 6.74 3.50
N HIS A 11 2.45 7.45 2.95
CA HIS A 11 3.37 8.25 3.76
C HIS A 11 2.75 9.60 4.17
N CYS A 12 1.83 10.12 3.35
CA CYS A 12 1.20 11.44 3.49
C CYS A 12 2.23 12.56 3.74
N GLY A 13 3.32 12.56 2.97
CA GLY A 13 4.46 13.42 3.24
C GLY A 13 5.09 13.07 4.59
N ALA A 14 5.11 14.02 5.54
CA ALA A 14 5.59 13.79 6.90
C ALA A 14 4.46 13.52 7.91
N ASN A 15 3.18 13.59 7.50
CA ASN A 15 2.06 13.45 8.44
C ASN A 15 1.97 12.02 9.01
N ILE A 16 2.26 11.00 8.20
CA ILE A 16 2.30 9.60 8.66
C ILE A 16 3.76 9.17 8.81
N ALA A 17 4.57 9.29 7.74
CA ALA A 17 5.95 8.83 7.75
C ALA A 17 6.89 9.62 8.71
N GLY A 18 6.44 10.77 9.24
CA GLY A 18 7.18 11.49 10.28
C GLY A 18 7.07 10.85 11.67
N THR A 19 6.14 9.91 11.87
CA THR A 19 5.91 9.23 13.16
C THR A 19 5.90 7.71 13.03
N VAL A 20 5.32 7.19 11.95
CA VAL A 20 5.17 5.75 11.70
C VAL A 20 6.25 5.29 10.73
N ASP A 21 6.92 4.19 11.05
CA ASP A 21 7.78 3.47 10.09
C ASP A 21 6.90 2.75 9.05
N VAL A 22 6.63 3.45 7.96
CA VAL A 22 5.76 2.98 6.88
C VAL A 22 6.35 1.76 6.18
N GLU A 23 7.67 1.68 6.05
CA GLU A 23 8.36 0.54 5.42
C GLU A 23 8.17 -0.72 6.28
N GLN A 24 8.32 -0.61 7.60
CA GLN A 24 8.05 -1.71 8.52
C GLN A 24 6.58 -2.18 8.47
N VAL A 25 5.62 -1.26 8.37
CA VAL A 25 4.19 -1.61 8.23
C VAL A 25 3.93 -2.34 6.92
N ALA A 26 4.53 -1.88 5.82
CA ALA A 26 4.43 -2.53 4.52
C ALA A 26 5.05 -3.94 4.57
N GLU A 27 6.23 -4.11 5.18
CA GLU A 27 6.87 -5.42 5.31
C GLU A 27 6.02 -6.39 6.15
N PHE A 28 5.48 -5.92 7.28
CA PHE A 28 4.56 -6.72 8.09
C PHE A 28 3.34 -7.18 7.29
N ALA A 29 2.73 -6.29 6.49
CA ALA A 29 1.53 -6.60 5.72
C ALA A 29 1.74 -7.71 4.69
N LYS A 30 2.97 -7.90 4.16
CA LYS A 30 3.30 -8.98 3.21
C LYS A 30 3.08 -10.37 3.82
N GLY A 31 3.19 -10.51 5.14
CA GLY A 31 2.99 -11.77 5.85
C GLY A 31 1.52 -12.11 6.16
N LEU A 32 0.58 -11.21 5.86
CA LEU A 32 -0.82 -11.42 6.22
C LEU A 32 -1.53 -12.36 5.22
N PRO A 33 -2.47 -13.20 5.69
CA PRO A 33 -3.22 -14.10 4.83
C PRO A 33 -3.92 -13.35 3.68
N SER A 34 -3.88 -13.95 2.49
CA SER A 34 -4.53 -13.43 1.26
C SER A 34 -3.96 -12.12 0.71
N VAL A 35 -2.93 -11.52 1.33
CA VAL A 35 -2.23 -10.35 0.78
C VAL A 35 -1.31 -10.79 -0.36
N VAL A 36 -1.55 -10.28 -1.56
CA VAL A 36 -0.80 -10.64 -2.77
C VAL A 36 0.07 -9.49 -3.28
N ILE A 37 -0.26 -8.25 -2.90
CA ILE A 37 0.47 -7.04 -3.26
C ILE A 37 0.55 -6.15 -2.02
N VAL A 38 1.74 -5.62 -1.75
CA VAL A 38 1.93 -4.54 -0.78
C VAL A 38 2.78 -3.46 -1.42
N ARG A 39 2.35 -2.22 -1.28
CA ARG A 39 3.09 -1.04 -1.71
C ARG A 39 3.02 0.02 -0.64
N ASP A 40 4.08 0.78 -0.48
CA ASP A 40 4.05 2.07 0.18
C ASP A 40 4.26 3.19 -0.83
N TYR A 41 3.56 4.31 -0.66
CA TYR A 41 3.63 5.43 -1.59
C TYR A 41 3.39 6.77 -0.92
N LYS A 42 4.03 7.82 -1.43
CA LYS A 42 4.05 9.14 -0.79
C LYS A 42 2.65 9.74 -0.60
N PHE A 43 1.83 9.68 -1.64
CA PHE A 43 0.47 10.20 -1.65
C PHE A 43 -0.45 9.26 -2.41
N VAL A 44 -0.97 8.24 -1.74
CA VAL A 44 -1.84 7.22 -2.35
C VAL A 44 -3.11 7.84 -2.97
N CYS A 45 -3.58 8.98 -2.45
CA CYS A 45 -4.75 9.69 -2.99
C CYS A 45 -4.47 10.52 -4.25
N SER A 46 -3.21 10.76 -4.62
CA SER A 46 -2.86 11.51 -5.83
C SER A 46 -3.19 10.71 -7.09
N ASP A 47 -3.29 11.34 -8.25
CA ASP A 47 -3.59 10.63 -9.51
C ASP A 47 -2.63 9.44 -9.76
N PRO A 48 -1.30 9.58 -9.62
CA PRO A 48 -0.38 8.44 -9.71
C PRO A 48 -0.63 7.35 -8.67
N GLY A 49 -1.03 7.72 -7.45
CA GLY A 49 -1.34 6.76 -6.38
C GLY A 49 -2.62 5.98 -6.67
N GLN A 50 -3.63 6.64 -7.23
CA GLN A 50 -4.87 5.99 -7.65
C GLN A 50 -4.65 5.07 -8.85
N ASP A 51 -3.86 5.50 -9.84
CA ASP A 51 -3.55 4.70 -11.01
C ASP A 51 -2.74 3.45 -10.65
N LEU A 52 -1.82 3.56 -9.70
CA LEU A 52 -1.09 2.42 -9.14
C LEU A 52 -2.06 1.35 -8.58
N ILE A 53 -3.07 1.74 -7.81
CA ILE A 53 -4.09 0.80 -7.28
C ILE A 53 -4.92 0.21 -8.43
N ARG A 54 -5.37 1.02 -9.39
CA ARG A 54 -6.18 0.55 -10.53
C ARG A 54 -5.43 -0.48 -11.36
N ASN A 55 -4.15 -0.22 -11.64
CA ASN A 55 -3.31 -1.10 -12.44
C ASN A 55 -3.09 -2.44 -11.74
N ASP A 56 -2.79 -2.44 -10.44
CA ASP A 56 -2.62 -3.66 -9.64
C ASP A 56 -3.90 -4.51 -9.53
N ILE A 57 -5.08 -3.90 -9.67
CA ILE A 57 -6.35 -4.63 -9.71
C ILE A 57 -6.56 -5.32 -11.07
N MET A 58 -6.01 -4.74 -12.15
CA MET A 58 -6.15 -5.27 -13.51
C MET A 58 -5.11 -6.34 -13.88
N GLU A 59 -3.97 -6.39 -13.16
CA GLU A 59 -2.88 -7.37 -13.32
C GLU A 59 -3.20 -8.74 -12.67
#